data_AF-A0A354PJV7-F1
#
_entry.id   AF-A0A354PJV7-F1
#
_cell.length_a   1.000
_cell.length_b   1.000
_cell.length_c   1.000
_cell.angle_alpha   90.00
_cell.angle_beta   90.00
_cell.angle_gamma   90.00
#
_symmetry.space_group_name_H-M   'P 1'
#
loop_
_entity.id
_entity.type
_entity.pdbx_description
1 polymer ?
#
loop_
_entity_poly.entity_id
_entity_poly.type
_entity_poly.pdbx_seq_one_letter_code
_entity_poly.pdbx_strand_id
1 'polypeptide(L)'
;MMPHLRILVAVTCSLCVLASRSANADEAITLGLRYQIPVAPQSERYHTLHRDAQWSPSATAIIVCDMWDSHHCYQAVQRSTELAPRLNQVLNDARKRGATIIHAPSGCMAAYTNHSARKRAMEAPAANGYPDEIDKWCYTIPAEEKVKYPIDQSDGGEDDTPEEHAAWELQLKKEGRSVRAPWQKQMDLLTIDEDQDFISDQGKEIWNILQSRGITNVILAGVHTNMCVLGRPFGLRRMAQAGKQVVLLRDLTDTMYNPAAWPYVSHFSGTDLIIDHIERHICPTITSDQWIGGQAFRFAADKRPKIAVVMNESEYDTEQTLTKYVEENLRRDHRIGFIYGSQAQPDTFPSIDSIADADLLILSVRRRTPPVGQLNVVRGFIAAGKPVIGIRTSSHPFHLRNDKPADGFADWPTFDADVNGGNYTNHYGNELIATVTMVNQQFDHPILKGVDQKPFKAGGSLYKVSPLDPRATVLLMGAIDDQAPEPIAWTFVRQDSGRTFYTSLGAAKDFDNPSFKTLLRNAVDWAFE
;
A
#
# COMPACT_ATOMS: atom_id res chain seq x y z
N MET A 1 70.39 -13.27 -61.59
CA MET A 1 69.81 -14.43 -60.89
C MET A 1 69.95 -14.16 -59.39
N MET A 2 68.84 -13.79 -58.73
CA MET A 2 68.81 -13.23 -57.38
C MET A 2 69.13 -14.28 -56.29
N PRO A 3 69.80 -13.90 -55.19
CA PRO A 3 69.89 -14.72 -53.98
C PRO A 3 68.73 -14.42 -53.00
N HIS A 4 68.23 -15.46 -52.35
CA HIS A 4 67.10 -15.42 -51.43
C HIS A 4 67.43 -14.75 -50.09
N LEU A 5 66.60 -13.78 -49.73
CA LEU A 5 66.59 -13.01 -48.48
C LEU A 5 65.98 -13.87 -47.35
N ARG A 6 66.72 -14.05 -46.25
CA ARG A 6 66.20 -14.61 -44.98
C ARG A 6 65.71 -13.46 -44.10
N ILE A 7 64.41 -13.42 -43.81
CA ILE A 7 63.81 -12.49 -42.85
C ILE A 7 63.60 -13.24 -41.53
N LEU A 8 64.21 -12.71 -40.46
CA LEU A 8 64.03 -13.12 -39.08
C LEU A 8 62.81 -12.36 -38.51
N VAL A 9 61.72 -13.05 -38.19
CA VAL A 9 60.56 -12.44 -37.52
C VAL A 9 60.71 -12.66 -36.01
N ALA A 10 60.94 -11.56 -35.28
CA ALA A 10 60.89 -11.54 -33.82
C ALA A 10 59.42 -11.46 -33.37
N VAL A 11 58.97 -12.47 -32.61
CA VAL A 11 57.65 -12.50 -31.98
C VAL A 11 57.79 -11.92 -30.57
N THR A 12 57.33 -10.70 -30.36
CA THR A 12 57.15 -10.09 -29.04
C THR A 12 55.80 -10.52 -28.46
N CYS A 13 55.83 -11.40 -27.46
CA CYS A 13 54.65 -11.75 -26.64
C CYS A 13 54.31 -10.59 -25.68
N SER A 14 53.33 -9.76 -26.04
CA SER A 14 52.65 -8.88 -25.09
C SER A 14 51.65 -9.71 -24.27
N LEU A 15 51.93 -9.93 -22.99
CA LEU A 15 50.94 -10.42 -22.03
C LEU A 15 49.89 -9.32 -21.80
N CYS A 16 48.75 -9.40 -22.48
CA CYS A 16 47.53 -8.75 -22.04
C CYS A 16 46.98 -9.53 -20.84
N VAL A 17 47.18 -9.00 -19.64
CA VAL A 17 46.39 -9.40 -18.47
C VAL A 17 44.97 -8.90 -18.70
N LEU A 18 44.13 -9.74 -19.30
CA LEU A 18 42.68 -9.58 -19.27
C LEU A 18 42.25 -9.79 -17.82
N ALA A 19 42.13 -8.69 -17.09
CA ALA A 19 41.33 -8.66 -15.88
C ALA A 19 39.90 -9.03 -16.28
N SER A 20 39.51 -10.26 -15.99
CA SER A 20 38.13 -10.72 -16.06
C SER A 20 37.32 -9.92 -15.04
N ARG A 21 36.84 -8.73 -15.43
CA ARG A 21 35.69 -8.11 -14.77
C ARG A 21 34.54 -9.10 -14.89
N SER A 22 34.01 -9.55 -13.76
CA SER A 22 32.82 -10.38 -13.69
C SER A 22 31.71 -9.74 -14.53
N ALA A 23 31.21 -10.46 -15.52
CA ALA A 23 30.22 -9.97 -16.48
C ALA A 23 28.80 -9.72 -15.89
N ASN A 24 28.64 -9.74 -14.56
CA ASN A 24 27.35 -9.60 -13.87
C ASN A 24 27.18 -8.31 -13.04
N ALA A 25 28.13 -7.37 -13.08
CA ALA A 25 28.18 -6.25 -12.13
C ALA A 25 27.33 -5.01 -12.47
N ASP A 26 26.42 -5.07 -13.45
CA ASP A 26 25.49 -3.96 -13.76
C ASP A 26 24.26 -4.40 -14.57
N GLU A 27 23.81 -5.64 -14.38
CA GLU A 27 22.59 -6.09 -15.05
C GLU A 27 21.39 -5.27 -14.54
N ALA A 28 20.62 -4.72 -15.48
CA ALA A 28 19.47 -3.89 -15.15
C ALA A 28 18.45 -4.67 -14.33
N ILE A 29 17.95 -4.05 -13.26
CA ILE A 29 16.92 -4.61 -12.40
C ILE A 29 15.57 -4.13 -12.89
N THR A 30 14.64 -5.06 -13.10
CA THR A 30 13.24 -4.75 -13.36
C THR A 30 12.53 -4.45 -12.05
N LEU A 31 12.02 -3.23 -11.89
CA LEU A 31 11.28 -2.79 -10.72
C LEU A 31 9.83 -2.47 -11.09
N GLY A 32 8.88 -3.03 -10.35
CA GLY A 32 7.46 -2.69 -10.42
C GLY A 32 7.16 -1.48 -9.54
N LEU A 33 7.10 -0.29 -10.16
CA LEU A 33 6.85 0.97 -9.48
C LEU A 33 5.36 1.14 -9.21
N ARG A 34 4.98 1.25 -7.93
CA ARG A 34 3.59 1.54 -7.51
C ARG A 34 3.39 3.04 -7.34
N TYR A 35 2.31 3.59 -7.90
CA TYR A 35 1.94 5.00 -7.77
C TYR A 35 0.43 5.17 -7.76
N GLN A 36 -0.05 6.37 -7.41
CA GLN A 36 -1.48 6.66 -7.36
C GLN A 36 -1.85 7.88 -8.20
N ILE A 37 -2.96 7.80 -8.92
CA ILE A 37 -3.53 8.92 -9.68
C ILE A 37 -5.02 9.11 -9.33
N PRO A 38 -5.56 10.33 -9.37
CA PRO A 38 -6.99 10.55 -9.16
C PRO A 38 -7.84 9.75 -10.15
N VAL A 39 -8.98 9.21 -9.70
CA VAL A 39 -9.94 8.51 -10.59
C VAL A 39 -10.59 9.45 -11.61
N ALA A 40 -10.60 10.75 -11.29
CA ALA A 40 -11.07 11.84 -12.13
C ALA A 40 -10.38 13.16 -11.68
N PRO A 41 -10.35 14.21 -12.51
CA PRO A 41 -9.88 15.52 -12.08
C PRO A 41 -10.56 15.97 -10.78
N GLN A 42 -9.77 16.47 -9.82
CA GLN A 42 -10.24 16.94 -8.51
C GLN A 42 -10.88 15.87 -7.60
N SER A 43 -10.78 14.59 -7.94
CA SER A 43 -11.26 13.52 -7.06
C SER A 43 -10.33 13.30 -5.87
N GLU A 44 -10.91 13.02 -4.70
CA GLU A 44 -10.20 12.51 -3.52
C GLU A 44 -10.07 10.97 -3.53
N ARG A 45 -10.52 10.33 -4.62
CA ARG A 45 -10.39 8.88 -4.85
C ARG A 45 -9.28 8.64 -5.86
N TYR A 46 -8.53 7.57 -5.65
CA TYR A 46 -7.33 7.28 -6.43
C TYR A 46 -7.33 5.86 -6.98
N HIS A 47 -6.85 5.70 -8.22
CA HIS A 47 -6.39 4.43 -8.73
C HIS A 47 -4.96 4.20 -8.23
N THR A 48 -4.72 3.05 -7.59
CA THR A 48 -3.37 2.51 -7.50
C THR A 48 -3.00 1.95 -8.87
N LEU A 49 -1.77 2.14 -9.31
CA LEU A 49 -1.26 1.70 -10.61
C LEU A 49 0.18 1.21 -10.48
N HIS A 50 0.58 0.37 -11.43
CA HIS A 50 1.93 -0.16 -11.54
C HIS A 50 2.51 0.15 -12.91
N ARG A 51 3.82 0.43 -12.96
CA ARG A 51 4.60 0.46 -14.20
C ARG A 51 5.97 -0.14 -13.97
N ASP A 52 6.47 -0.85 -14.96
CA ASP A 52 7.81 -1.40 -14.90
C ASP A 52 8.87 -0.33 -15.19
N ALA A 53 10.01 -0.44 -14.53
CA ALA A 53 11.20 0.36 -14.78
C ALA A 53 12.43 -0.54 -14.82
N GLN A 54 13.36 -0.25 -15.74
CA GLN A 54 14.64 -0.94 -15.85
C GLN A 54 15.74 -0.02 -15.31
N TRP A 55 16.29 -0.36 -14.15
CA TRP A 55 17.29 0.47 -13.48
C TRP A 55 18.64 -0.23 -13.47
N SER A 56 19.67 0.43 -14.00
CA SER A 56 21.06 -0.01 -13.83
C SER A 56 21.49 0.21 -12.38
N PRO A 57 22.00 -0.82 -11.69
CA PRO A 57 22.57 -0.67 -10.36
C PRO A 57 23.64 0.43 -10.27
N SER A 58 24.56 0.52 -11.24
CA SER A 58 25.65 1.51 -11.21
C SER A 58 25.18 2.96 -11.26
N ALA A 59 23.99 3.20 -11.86
CA ALA A 59 23.31 4.50 -11.89
C ALA A 59 22.30 4.70 -10.75
N THR A 60 22.28 3.81 -9.74
CA THR A 60 21.31 3.80 -8.63
C THR A 60 22.00 3.97 -7.28
N ALA A 61 21.42 4.81 -6.41
CA ALA A 61 21.83 4.91 -5.01
C ALA A 61 20.70 4.53 -4.06
N ILE A 62 21.04 3.86 -2.95
CA ILE A 62 20.16 3.68 -1.81
C ILE A 62 20.63 4.61 -0.69
N ILE A 63 19.75 5.53 -0.26
CA ILE A 63 19.98 6.42 0.87
C ILE A 63 19.27 5.84 2.09
N VAL A 64 20.04 5.47 3.11
CA VAL A 64 19.55 4.94 4.39
C VAL A 64 19.37 6.12 5.34
N CYS A 65 18.12 6.54 5.52
CA CYS A 65 17.78 7.68 6.35
C CYS A 65 17.64 7.28 7.83
N ASP A 66 18.43 7.90 8.71
CA ASP A 66 18.15 8.03 10.14
C ASP A 66 17.83 6.68 10.87
N MET A 67 18.43 5.57 10.44
CA MET A 67 18.33 4.25 11.10
C MET A 67 19.21 4.20 12.36
N TRP A 68 18.85 4.99 13.37
CA TRP A 68 19.65 5.20 14.57
C TRP A 68 19.74 3.99 15.50
N ASP A 69 20.75 3.99 16.37
CA ASP A 69 20.95 3.01 17.44
C ASP A 69 19.95 3.12 18.60
N SER A 70 19.23 4.24 18.70
CA SER A 70 18.20 4.49 19.70
C SER A 70 17.25 5.61 19.26
N HIS A 71 16.08 5.70 19.90
CA HIS A 71 15.12 6.78 19.71
C HIS A 71 14.42 7.10 21.05
N HIS A 72 13.79 8.27 21.17
CA HIS A 72 13.10 8.66 22.41
C HIS A 72 11.83 7.83 22.65
N CYS A 73 11.17 7.41 21.56
CA CYS A 73 10.06 6.46 21.58
C CYS A 73 10.59 5.02 21.50
N TYR A 74 10.22 4.19 22.47
CA TYR A 74 10.61 2.79 22.58
C TYR A 74 10.08 1.94 21.43
N GLN A 75 8.81 2.11 21.06
CA GLN A 75 8.19 1.35 19.98
C GLN A 75 8.82 1.67 18.61
N ALA A 76 9.25 2.92 18.40
CA ALA A 76 10.06 3.30 17.24
C ALA A 76 11.41 2.56 17.20
N VAL A 77 12.05 2.32 18.35
CA VAL A 77 13.28 1.50 18.43
C VAL A 77 12.97 0.05 18.07
N GLN A 78 11.87 -0.52 18.56
CA GLN A 78 11.47 -1.90 18.27
C GLN A 78 11.24 -2.11 16.77
N ARG A 79 10.42 -1.25 16.14
CA ARG A 79 10.15 -1.32 14.69
C ARG A 79 11.41 -1.11 13.86
N SER A 80 12.22 -0.11 14.18
CA SER A 80 13.50 0.13 13.48
C SER A 80 14.43 -1.07 13.58
N THR A 81 14.49 -1.71 14.75
CA THR A 81 15.28 -2.93 14.98
C THR A 81 14.75 -4.11 14.18
N GLU A 82 13.43 -4.25 14.06
CA GLU A 82 12.79 -5.36 13.36
C GLU A 82 13.02 -5.31 11.84
N LEU A 83 12.93 -4.12 11.22
CA LEU A 83 13.11 -3.98 9.76
C LEU A 83 14.58 -3.99 9.33
N ALA A 84 15.51 -3.65 10.23
CA ALA A 84 16.91 -3.48 9.91
C ALA A 84 17.61 -4.72 9.30
N PRO A 85 17.40 -5.96 9.78
CA PRO A 85 18.00 -7.14 9.16
C PRO A 85 17.60 -7.31 7.68
N ARG A 86 16.34 -7.04 7.34
CA ARG A 86 15.84 -7.12 5.96
C ARG A 86 16.41 -5.98 5.12
N LEU A 87 16.48 -4.76 5.67
CA LEU A 87 17.17 -3.66 5.01
C LEU A 87 18.65 -3.98 4.75
N ASN A 88 19.38 -4.54 5.71
CA ASN A 88 20.77 -4.93 5.52
C ASN A 88 20.94 -5.97 4.39
N GLN A 89 19.99 -6.90 4.23
CA GLN A 89 19.99 -7.83 3.09
C GLN A 89 19.88 -7.10 1.75
N VAL A 90 18.97 -6.12 1.65
CA VAL A 90 18.84 -5.27 0.46
C VAL A 90 20.13 -4.51 0.19
N LEU A 91 20.72 -3.87 1.21
CA LEU A 91 21.97 -3.11 1.06
C LEU A 91 23.12 -4.00 0.59
N ASN A 92 23.26 -5.20 1.17
CA ASN A 92 24.30 -6.16 0.78
C ASN A 92 24.15 -6.63 -0.67
N ASP A 93 22.92 -6.91 -1.10
CA ASP A 93 22.66 -7.29 -2.48
C ASP A 93 22.90 -6.10 -3.43
N ALA A 94 22.51 -4.89 -3.00
CA ALA A 94 22.73 -3.65 -3.74
C ALA A 94 24.18 -3.31 -3.99
N ARG A 95 25.03 -3.43 -2.97
CA ARG A 95 26.48 -3.31 -3.16
C ARG A 95 27.03 -4.33 -4.15
N LYS A 96 26.63 -5.60 -4.02
CA LYS A 96 27.11 -6.68 -4.90
C LYS A 96 26.77 -6.43 -6.37
N ARG A 97 25.62 -5.81 -6.63
CA ARG A 97 25.18 -5.46 -7.98
C ARG A 97 25.75 -4.12 -8.49
N GLY A 98 26.45 -3.35 -7.67
CA GLY A 98 27.12 -2.11 -8.06
C GLY A 98 26.36 -0.82 -7.70
N ALA A 99 25.28 -0.89 -6.92
CA ALA A 99 24.59 0.30 -6.44
C ALA A 99 25.38 1.03 -5.35
N THR A 100 25.25 2.36 -5.31
CA THR A 100 25.89 3.21 -4.31
C THR A 100 25.07 3.22 -3.02
N ILE A 101 25.67 2.91 -1.87
CA ILE A 101 24.99 3.03 -0.57
C ILE A 101 25.45 4.28 0.16
N ILE A 102 24.50 5.07 0.62
CA ILE A 102 24.72 6.30 1.38
C ILE A 102 23.99 6.19 2.71
N HIS A 103 24.74 6.09 3.80
CA HIS A 103 24.20 6.13 5.15
C HIS A 103 24.06 7.58 5.61
N ALA A 104 22.86 7.96 6.02
CA ALA A 104 22.56 9.32 6.47
C ALA A 104 22.01 9.33 7.91
N PRO A 105 22.86 9.06 8.93
CA PRO A 105 22.44 9.06 10.33
C PRO A 105 22.51 10.48 10.91
N SER A 106 21.46 11.26 10.65
CA SER A 106 21.43 12.68 11.01
C SER A 106 21.54 12.89 12.51
N GLY A 107 22.16 14.01 12.91
CA GLY A 107 22.26 14.40 14.33
C GLY A 107 23.23 13.57 15.16
N CYS A 108 23.95 12.60 14.57
CA CYS A 108 24.99 11.82 15.24
C CYS A 108 26.28 11.66 14.42
N MET A 109 26.52 12.57 13.46
CA MET A 109 27.68 12.54 12.56
C MET A 109 29.05 12.60 13.26
N ALA A 110 29.10 13.09 14.51
CA ALA A 110 30.33 13.12 15.30
C ALA A 110 30.93 11.72 15.53
N ALA A 111 30.11 10.67 15.57
CA ALA A 111 30.59 9.29 15.67
C ALA A 111 31.42 8.83 14.45
N TYR A 112 31.28 9.53 13.32
CA TYR A 112 31.85 9.12 12.04
C TYR A 112 33.02 9.99 11.57
N THR A 113 33.47 10.97 12.35
CA THR A 113 34.51 11.94 11.93
C THR A 113 35.77 11.27 11.35
N ASN A 114 36.18 10.13 11.88
CA ASN A 114 37.37 9.40 11.43
C ASN A 114 37.08 8.23 10.49
N HIS A 115 35.80 7.92 10.24
CA HIS A 115 35.38 6.78 9.44
C HIS A 115 35.72 6.99 7.96
N SER A 116 36.20 5.94 7.29
CA SER A 116 36.60 5.97 5.87
C SER A 116 35.45 6.42 4.95
N ALA A 117 34.28 5.79 5.07
CA ALA A 117 33.07 6.16 4.32
C ALA A 117 32.62 7.63 4.55
N ARG A 118 32.89 8.21 5.73
CA ARG A 118 32.64 9.63 5.99
C ARG A 118 33.63 10.53 5.25
N LYS A 119 34.92 10.21 5.33
CA LYS A 119 35.98 10.93 4.59
C LYS A 119 35.72 10.89 3.09
N ARG A 120 35.33 9.71 2.58
CA ARG A 120 34.94 9.50 1.18
C ARG A 120 33.79 10.40 0.73
N ALA A 121 32.81 10.66 1.59
CA ALA A 121 31.72 11.60 1.32
C ALA A 121 32.20 13.06 1.27
N MET A 122 33.07 13.46 2.19
CA MET A 122 33.66 14.81 2.23
C MET A 122 34.58 15.09 1.04
N GLU A 123 35.27 14.06 0.55
CA GLU A 123 36.18 14.11 -0.60
C GLU A 123 35.47 13.97 -1.96
N ALA A 124 34.15 13.72 -1.96
CA ALA A 124 33.38 13.61 -3.18
C ALA A 124 33.49 14.92 -4.00
N PRO A 125 33.81 14.86 -5.31
CA PRO A 125 33.95 16.05 -6.12
C PRO A 125 32.71 16.95 -6.07
N ALA A 126 32.92 18.24 -5.90
CA ALA A 126 31.84 19.22 -5.91
C ALA A 126 31.06 19.14 -7.22
N ALA A 127 29.73 19.15 -7.13
CA ALA A 127 28.87 19.21 -8.31
C ALA A 127 29.03 20.55 -9.03
N ASN A 128 28.84 20.55 -10.36
CA ASN A 128 28.84 21.75 -11.19
C ASN A 128 27.67 22.71 -10.88
N GLY A 129 26.69 22.26 -10.10
CA GLY A 129 25.54 23.03 -9.64
C GLY A 129 24.74 22.25 -8.62
N TYR A 130 23.97 22.98 -7.81
CA TYR A 130 23.14 22.43 -6.75
C TYR A 130 21.67 22.80 -7.00
N PRO A 131 20.72 21.89 -6.73
CA PRO A 131 19.31 22.24 -6.66
C PRO A 131 19.08 23.31 -5.61
N ASP A 132 18.04 24.13 -5.83
CA ASP A 132 17.68 25.18 -4.90
C ASP A 132 17.38 24.58 -3.52
N GLU A 133 17.96 25.21 -2.49
CA GLU A 133 17.78 24.82 -1.10
C GLU A 133 18.13 23.37 -0.76
N ILE A 134 19.03 22.73 -1.52
CA ILE A 134 19.43 21.33 -1.30
C ILE A 134 19.97 21.06 0.13
N ASP A 135 20.37 22.08 0.88
CA ASP A 135 20.84 21.96 2.28
C ASP A 135 19.76 22.24 3.34
N LYS A 136 18.53 22.55 2.94
CA LYS A 136 17.44 22.90 3.86
C LYS A 136 16.41 21.79 3.96
N TRP A 137 15.84 21.65 5.15
CA TRP A 137 14.66 20.84 5.37
C TRP A 137 13.53 21.26 4.41
N CYS A 138 12.83 20.29 3.83
CA CYS A 138 11.71 20.47 2.91
C CYS A 138 10.39 20.07 3.60
N TYR A 139 9.64 21.06 4.04
CA TYR A 139 8.34 20.82 4.70
C TYR A 139 7.24 20.44 3.72
N THR A 140 7.31 20.92 2.48
CA THR A 140 6.29 20.70 1.45
C THR A 140 6.86 20.99 0.06
N ILE A 141 6.26 20.41 -0.98
CA ILE A 141 6.49 20.75 -2.39
C ILE A 141 5.16 21.21 -3.02
N PRO A 142 5.17 21.90 -4.18
CA PRO A 142 3.94 22.44 -4.78
C PRO A 142 2.80 21.42 -4.97
N ALA A 143 3.14 20.15 -5.23
CA ALA A 143 2.17 19.07 -5.39
C ALA A 143 1.41 18.70 -4.09
N GLU A 144 1.93 19.10 -2.93
CA GLU A 144 1.37 18.83 -1.60
C GLU A 144 0.61 20.04 -1.01
N GLU A 145 0.84 21.27 -1.50
CA GLU A 145 0.35 22.52 -0.88
C GLU A 145 -1.17 22.61 -0.70
N LYS A 146 -1.94 21.91 -1.55
CA LYS A 146 -3.41 21.91 -1.52
C LYS A 146 -4.00 20.62 -0.97
N VAL A 147 -3.17 19.74 -0.44
CA VAL A 147 -3.57 18.41 0.03
C VAL A 147 -3.61 18.43 1.55
N LYS A 148 -4.65 17.84 2.11
CA LYS A 148 -4.71 17.60 3.56
C LYS A 148 -3.67 16.53 3.93
N TYR A 149 -2.77 16.87 4.85
CA TYR A 149 -1.80 15.89 5.35
C TYR A 149 -2.53 14.73 6.05
N PRO A 150 -2.13 13.46 5.83
CA PRO A 150 -3.01 12.33 6.08
C PRO A 150 -3.03 11.83 7.54
N ILE A 151 -2.15 12.35 8.40
CA ILE A 151 -2.10 12.05 9.84
C ILE A 151 -1.88 13.33 10.65
N ASP A 152 -2.35 13.35 11.88
CA ASP A 152 -1.91 14.32 12.88
C ASP A 152 -0.65 13.78 13.58
N GLN A 153 0.40 14.59 13.56
CA GLN A 153 1.71 14.29 14.17
C GLN A 153 2.17 15.45 15.08
N SER A 154 1.25 16.31 15.50
CA SER A 154 1.55 17.53 16.27
C SER A 154 2.10 17.25 17.68
N ASP A 155 1.84 16.05 18.22
CA ASP A 155 2.38 15.55 19.48
C ASP A 155 3.76 14.87 19.34
N GLY A 156 4.31 14.77 18.12
CA GLY A 156 5.54 14.06 17.82
C GLY A 156 5.34 12.62 17.37
N GLY A 157 4.11 12.08 17.42
CA GLY A 157 3.75 10.77 16.90
C GLY A 157 4.22 9.57 17.74
N GLU A 158 4.47 9.79 19.03
CA GLU A 158 4.89 8.74 19.96
C GLU A 158 3.74 7.78 20.27
N ASP A 159 3.98 6.48 20.12
CA ASP A 159 2.99 5.42 20.31
C ASP A 159 3.31 4.47 21.47
N ASP A 160 4.24 4.87 22.34
CA ASP A 160 4.49 4.19 23.61
C ASP A 160 3.29 4.36 24.55
N THR A 161 3.01 3.34 25.36
CA THR A 161 2.19 3.56 26.56
C THR A 161 2.93 4.47 27.56
N PRO A 162 2.23 5.22 28.43
CA PRO A 162 2.89 6.04 29.45
C PRO A 162 3.87 5.25 30.32
N GLU A 163 3.56 3.98 30.62
CA GLU A 163 4.40 3.08 31.40
C GLU A 163 5.67 2.66 30.63
N GLU A 164 5.53 2.30 29.35
CA GLU A 164 6.66 1.98 28.47
C GLU A 164 7.58 3.19 28.32
N HIS A 165 7.02 4.37 28.05
CA HIS A 165 7.78 5.60 27.90
C HIS A 165 8.57 5.93 29.16
N ALA A 166 7.93 5.90 30.34
CA ALA A 166 8.59 6.17 31.61
C ALA A 166 9.71 5.16 31.90
N ALA A 167 9.49 3.87 31.63
CA ALA A 167 10.50 2.84 31.79
C ALA A 167 11.68 3.04 30.83
N TRP A 168 11.39 3.41 29.59
CA TRP A 168 12.39 3.68 28.57
C TRP A 168 13.24 4.91 28.89
N GLU A 169 12.64 6.01 29.35
CA GLU A 169 13.39 7.18 29.80
C GLU A 169 14.39 6.84 30.92
N LEU A 170 13.99 6.00 31.88
CA LEU A 170 14.87 5.56 32.97
C LEU A 170 16.03 4.72 32.43
N GLN A 171 15.76 3.85 31.46
CA GLN A 171 16.80 3.06 30.79
C GLN A 171 17.78 3.97 30.03
N LEU A 172 17.30 4.94 29.26
CA LEU A 172 18.14 5.91 28.55
C LEU A 172 19.04 6.70 29.52
N LYS A 173 18.47 7.17 30.64
CA LYS A 173 19.24 7.87 31.69
C LYS A 173 20.32 6.96 32.29
N LYS A 174 20.02 5.69 32.54
CA LYS A 174 20.96 4.69 33.06
C LYS A 174 22.11 4.40 32.07
N GLU A 175 21.83 4.46 30.77
CA GLU A 175 22.82 4.35 29.70
C GLU A 175 23.62 5.64 29.47
N GLY A 176 23.30 6.73 30.18
CA GLY A 176 23.93 8.04 29.99
C GLY A 176 23.52 8.73 28.69
N ARG A 177 22.39 8.34 28.09
CA ARG A 177 21.85 8.94 26.87
C ARG A 177 20.98 10.16 27.18
N SER A 178 20.93 11.09 26.23
CA SER A 178 19.95 12.20 26.25
C SER A 178 18.55 11.65 25.99
N VAL A 179 17.58 11.98 26.84
CA VAL A 179 16.21 11.44 26.71
C VAL A 179 15.55 11.87 25.39
N ARG A 180 15.68 13.14 25.00
CA ARG A 180 15.00 13.68 23.81
C ARG A 180 15.68 13.33 22.49
N ALA A 181 16.98 13.05 22.54
CA ALA A 181 17.79 12.72 21.36
C ALA A 181 18.83 11.65 21.75
N PRO A 182 18.38 10.40 22.01
CA PRO A 182 19.26 9.36 22.56
C PRO A 182 20.19 8.73 21.53
N TRP A 183 19.96 8.95 20.24
CA TRP A 183 20.78 8.42 19.17
C TRP A 183 22.22 8.96 19.21
N GLN A 184 23.18 8.07 19.05
CA GLN A 184 24.61 8.39 19.03
C GLN A 184 25.30 7.95 17.73
N LYS A 185 24.67 7.05 16.97
CA LYS A 185 25.13 6.54 15.67
C LYS A 185 23.98 5.83 14.94
N GLN A 186 24.23 5.36 13.73
CA GLN A 186 23.43 4.31 13.10
C GLN A 186 23.51 3.01 13.91
N MET A 187 22.44 2.22 13.90
CA MET A 187 22.42 0.90 14.53
C MET A 187 23.42 -0.08 13.90
N ASP A 188 23.99 -0.97 14.73
CA ASP A 188 25.01 -1.95 14.31
C ASP A 188 24.43 -3.08 13.43
N LEU A 189 23.10 -3.20 13.35
CA LEU A 189 22.44 -4.16 12.45
C LEU A 189 22.59 -3.83 10.97
N LEU A 190 22.93 -2.57 10.65
CA LEU A 190 23.18 -2.12 9.29
C LEU A 190 24.69 -1.99 9.09
N THR A 191 25.26 -2.91 8.32
CA THR A 191 26.68 -2.88 7.99
C THR A 191 26.98 -1.66 7.13
N ILE A 192 27.99 -0.88 7.50
CA ILE A 192 28.58 0.17 6.66
C ILE A 192 29.88 -0.38 6.09
N ASP A 193 29.96 -0.55 4.78
CA ASP A 193 31.17 -1.02 4.11
C ASP A 193 32.21 0.12 4.03
N GLU A 194 33.31 -0.02 4.78
CA GLU A 194 34.36 1.00 4.86
C GLU A 194 35.02 1.31 3.50
N ASP A 195 35.06 0.34 2.59
CA ASP A 195 35.75 0.46 1.32
C ASP A 195 34.87 1.06 0.22
N GLN A 196 33.54 0.96 0.36
CA GLN A 196 32.60 1.23 -0.73
C GLN A 196 31.53 2.27 -0.39
N ASP A 197 31.04 2.31 0.85
CA ASP A 197 29.89 3.12 1.23
C ASP A 197 30.25 4.58 1.51
N PHE A 198 29.20 5.39 1.66
CA PHE A 198 29.26 6.82 2.02
C PHE A 198 28.53 7.07 3.33
N ILE A 199 29.00 8.05 4.12
CA ILE A 199 28.27 8.55 5.27
C ILE A 199 28.15 10.07 5.19
N SER A 200 26.92 10.60 5.13
CA SER A 200 26.64 12.03 5.22
C SER A 200 25.16 12.25 5.53
N ASP A 201 24.84 13.27 6.32
CA ASP A 201 23.48 13.82 6.49
C ASP A 201 23.31 15.20 5.82
N GLN A 202 24.32 15.66 5.06
CA GLN A 202 24.32 16.96 4.41
C GLN A 202 23.89 16.85 2.95
N GLY A 203 22.91 17.68 2.55
CA GLY A 203 22.34 17.64 1.21
C GLY A 203 23.35 17.90 0.10
N LYS A 204 24.23 18.90 0.22
CA LYS A 204 25.31 19.16 -0.73
C LYS A 204 26.27 17.99 -0.92
N GLU A 205 26.72 17.35 0.16
CA GLU A 205 27.67 16.24 0.07
C GLU A 205 27.01 15.02 -0.57
N ILE A 206 25.77 14.71 -0.19
CA ILE A 206 24.99 13.66 -0.86
C ILE A 206 24.81 13.99 -2.34
N TRP A 207 24.47 15.23 -2.69
CA TRP A 207 24.35 15.64 -4.08
C TRP A 207 25.67 15.50 -4.87
N ASN A 208 26.80 15.83 -4.26
CA ASN A 208 28.13 15.62 -4.85
C ASN A 208 28.39 14.14 -5.13
N ILE A 209 28.05 13.25 -4.20
CA ILE A 209 28.14 11.80 -4.37
C ILE A 209 27.28 11.35 -5.57
N LEU A 210 26.02 11.81 -5.63
CA LEU A 210 25.11 11.45 -6.71
C LEU A 210 25.62 11.93 -8.07
N GLN A 211 26.11 13.17 -8.16
CA GLN A 211 26.60 13.75 -9.42
C GLN A 211 27.91 13.11 -9.88
N SER A 212 28.88 12.96 -8.98
CA SER A 212 30.20 12.39 -9.30
C SER A 212 30.13 10.93 -9.75
N ARG A 213 29.09 10.19 -9.35
CA ARG A 213 28.84 8.81 -9.78
C ARG A 213 27.85 8.67 -10.93
N GLY A 214 27.31 9.77 -11.46
CA GLY A 214 26.29 9.72 -12.51
C GLY A 214 24.98 9.05 -12.07
N ILE A 215 24.66 9.10 -10.78
CA ILE A 215 23.44 8.50 -10.23
C ILE A 215 22.23 9.28 -10.72
N THR A 216 21.29 8.57 -11.36
CA THR A 216 20.02 9.11 -11.83
C THR A 216 18.84 8.59 -11.01
N ASN A 217 18.97 7.39 -10.45
CA ASN A 217 17.93 6.74 -9.67
C ASN A 217 18.26 6.75 -8.17
N VAL A 218 17.28 7.07 -7.34
CA VAL A 218 17.46 7.17 -5.88
C VAL A 218 16.37 6.36 -5.18
N ILE A 219 16.78 5.44 -4.32
CA ILE A 219 15.89 4.69 -3.42
C ILE A 219 16.10 5.27 -2.02
N LEU A 220 15.05 5.76 -1.40
CA LEU A 220 15.07 6.10 0.03
C LEU A 220 14.48 4.96 0.85
N ALA A 221 15.15 4.64 1.95
CA ALA A 221 14.71 3.68 2.96
C ALA A 221 15.07 4.21 4.36
N GLY A 222 14.52 3.61 5.41
CA GLY A 222 14.77 4.01 6.79
C GLY A 222 13.64 4.82 7.40
N VAL A 223 13.93 5.63 8.40
CA VAL A 223 12.90 6.20 9.30
C VAL A 223 13.16 7.67 9.61
N HIS A 224 12.19 8.49 10.03
CA HIS A 224 10.74 8.25 9.99
C HIS A 224 10.14 8.84 8.72
N THR A 225 9.23 8.10 8.09
CA THR A 225 8.70 8.34 6.74
C THR A 225 8.06 9.71 6.63
N ASN A 226 7.19 10.05 7.58
CA ASN A 226 6.47 11.32 7.68
C ASN A 226 7.33 12.53 8.10
N MET A 227 8.60 12.31 8.43
CA MET A 227 9.53 13.32 8.91
C MET A 227 10.80 13.31 8.05
N CYS A 228 11.82 12.57 8.47
CA CYS A 228 13.17 12.66 7.91
C CYS A 228 13.24 12.16 6.47
N VAL A 229 12.60 11.02 6.16
CA VAL A 229 12.62 10.44 4.82
C VAL A 229 11.98 11.40 3.79
N LEU A 230 10.92 12.11 4.19
CA LEU A 230 10.30 13.14 3.35
C LEU A 230 11.12 14.43 3.29
N GLY A 231 11.53 14.93 4.45
CA GLY A 231 11.86 16.33 4.66
C GLY A 231 13.34 16.64 4.83
N ARG A 232 14.23 15.66 5.04
CA ARG A 232 15.67 15.95 5.12
C ARG A 232 16.15 16.63 3.82
N PRO A 233 17.29 17.33 3.86
CA PRO A 233 17.90 17.92 2.66
C PRO A 233 18.14 16.92 1.52
N PHE A 234 18.29 15.63 1.87
CA PHE A 234 18.41 14.50 0.94
C PHE A 234 17.12 13.66 0.79
N GLY A 235 16.03 14.12 1.40
CA GLY A 235 14.73 13.44 1.47
C GLY A 235 14.01 13.36 0.12
N LEU A 236 12.92 12.59 0.09
CA LEU A 236 12.12 12.31 -1.11
C LEU A 236 11.70 13.59 -1.83
N ARG A 237 11.26 14.60 -1.08
CA ARG A 237 10.81 15.89 -1.62
C ARG A 237 11.92 16.62 -2.39
N ARG A 238 13.13 16.69 -1.81
CA ARG A 238 14.28 17.34 -2.44
C ARG A 238 14.76 16.56 -3.66
N MET A 239 14.82 15.23 -3.57
CA MET A 239 15.22 14.39 -4.70
C MET A 239 14.23 14.47 -5.87
N ALA A 240 12.92 14.49 -5.59
CA ALA A 240 11.89 14.68 -6.60
C ALA A 240 11.98 16.06 -7.26
N GLN A 241 12.07 17.14 -6.47
CA GLN A 241 12.22 18.50 -7.01
C GLN A 241 13.50 18.69 -7.84
N ALA A 242 14.57 17.99 -7.46
CA ALA A 242 15.83 17.99 -8.18
C ALA A 242 15.84 17.12 -9.45
N GLY A 243 14.71 16.50 -9.81
CA GLY A 243 14.54 15.73 -11.04
C GLY A 243 15.20 14.34 -11.02
N LYS A 244 15.49 13.78 -9.84
CA LYS A 244 15.94 12.38 -9.74
C LYS A 244 14.76 11.43 -9.94
N GLN A 245 15.03 10.26 -10.50
CA GLN A 245 14.09 9.14 -10.49
C GLN A 245 14.07 8.54 -9.09
N VAL A 246 13.24 9.12 -8.21
CA VAL A 246 13.21 8.74 -6.81
C VAL A 246 12.06 7.77 -6.52
N VAL A 247 12.30 6.82 -5.62
CA VAL A 247 11.29 5.93 -5.05
C VAL A 247 11.50 5.74 -3.55
N LEU A 248 10.41 5.47 -2.83
CA LEU A 248 10.46 4.94 -1.46
C LEU A 248 10.48 3.40 -1.49
N LEU A 249 11.34 2.80 -0.66
CA LEU A 249 11.29 1.37 -0.34
C LEU A 249 10.21 1.14 0.74
N ARG A 250 8.95 1.04 0.31
CA ARG A 250 7.76 1.21 1.17
C ARG A 250 7.58 0.16 2.27
N ASP A 251 8.22 -1.00 2.16
CA ASP A 251 8.18 -2.05 3.18
C ASP A 251 9.36 -1.98 4.16
N LEU A 252 10.34 -1.09 3.96
CA LEU A 252 11.49 -0.91 4.86
C LEU A 252 11.56 0.54 5.36
N THR A 253 10.43 0.96 5.93
CA THR A 253 10.19 2.30 6.43
C THR A 253 9.24 2.23 7.63
N ASP A 254 9.23 3.26 8.47
CA ASP A 254 8.34 3.41 9.61
C ASP A 254 7.91 4.87 9.76
N THR A 255 6.81 5.17 10.44
CA THR A 255 6.28 6.53 10.62
C THR A 255 6.20 6.85 12.11
N MET A 256 6.44 8.10 12.52
CA MET A 256 6.04 8.53 13.86
C MET A 256 4.55 8.89 13.84
N TYR A 257 3.71 8.02 14.38
CA TYR A 257 2.27 8.23 14.46
C TYR A 257 1.68 7.62 15.73
N ASN A 258 0.99 8.45 16.50
CA ASN A 258 0.22 8.07 17.68
C ASN A 258 -1.19 7.60 17.27
N PRO A 259 -1.57 6.34 17.49
CA PRO A 259 -2.92 5.84 17.19
C PRO A 259 -4.07 6.56 17.93
N ALA A 260 -3.78 7.29 19.01
CA ALA A 260 -4.75 8.13 19.71
C ALA A 260 -4.96 9.50 19.06
N ALA A 261 -4.15 9.87 18.06
CA ALA A 261 -4.31 11.08 17.26
C ALA A 261 -5.09 10.79 15.97
N TRP A 262 -5.71 11.83 15.39
CA TRP A 262 -6.42 11.71 14.12
C TRP A 262 -5.50 11.10 13.04
N PRO A 263 -5.96 10.13 12.23
CA PRO A 263 -7.35 9.68 12.03
C PRO A 263 -7.83 8.50 12.90
N TYR A 264 -7.19 8.23 14.05
CA TYR A 264 -7.58 7.18 15.00
C TYR A 264 -7.51 5.76 14.43
N VAL A 265 -6.49 5.51 13.59
CA VAL A 265 -6.22 4.20 12.99
C VAL A 265 -5.04 3.52 13.69
N SER A 266 -4.78 2.25 13.39
CA SER A 266 -3.58 1.59 13.91
C SER A 266 -2.31 2.29 13.43
N HIS A 267 -1.21 2.09 14.14
CA HIS A 267 0.10 2.61 13.75
C HIS A 267 0.43 2.27 12.28
N PHE A 268 0.28 1.00 11.91
CA PHE A 268 0.55 0.53 10.54
C PHE A 268 -0.38 1.14 9.50
N SER A 269 -1.65 1.38 9.83
CA SER A 269 -2.56 2.12 8.95
C SER A 269 -2.12 3.57 8.76
N GLY A 270 -1.55 4.21 9.78
CA GLY A 270 -0.91 5.53 9.66
C GLY A 270 0.27 5.51 8.70
N THR A 271 1.11 4.48 8.75
CA THR A 271 2.19 4.28 7.76
C THR A 271 1.64 4.08 6.35
N ASP A 272 0.60 3.27 6.17
CA ASP A 272 -0.07 3.08 4.87
C ASP A 272 -0.56 4.42 4.29
N LEU A 273 -1.16 5.28 5.13
CA LEU A 273 -1.66 6.60 4.73
C LEU A 273 -0.55 7.56 4.28
N ILE A 274 0.62 7.51 4.91
CA ILE A 274 1.80 8.29 4.48
C ILE A 274 2.36 7.75 3.17
N ILE A 275 2.42 6.43 2.99
CA ILE A 275 2.83 5.82 1.73
C ILE A 275 1.87 6.21 0.60
N ASP A 276 0.56 6.17 0.85
CA ASP A 276 -0.46 6.65 -0.08
C ASP A 276 -0.22 8.11 -0.48
N HIS A 277 0.04 9.00 0.49
CA HIS A 277 0.35 10.40 0.22
C HIS A 277 1.60 10.58 -0.66
N ILE A 278 2.66 9.80 -0.40
CA ILE A 278 3.88 9.79 -1.21
C ILE A 278 3.57 9.34 -2.65
N GLU A 279 2.81 8.27 -2.83
CA GLU A 279 2.45 7.70 -4.13
C GLU A 279 1.58 8.63 -4.99
N ARG A 280 0.80 9.49 -4.34
CA ARG A 280 -0.10 10.46 -5.00
C ARG A 280 0.61 11.74 -5.41
N HIS A 281 1.57 12.21 -4.59
CA HIS A 281 2.02 13.61 -4.68
C HIS A 281 3.53 13.77 -4.88
N ILE A 282 4.34 12.75 -4.60
CA ILE A 282 5.79 12.90 -4.55
C ILE A 282 6.48 11.95 -5.53
N CYS A 283 6.32 10.65 -5.33
CA CYS A 283 7.03 9.66 -6.13
C CYS A 283 6.43 8.24 -6.01
N PRO A 284 6.71 7.35 -6.99
CA PRO A 284 6.36 5.95 -6.87
C PRO A 284 7.11 5.22 -5.74
N THR A 285 6.71 3.99 -5.46
CA THR A 285 7.33 3.13 -4.43
C THR A 285 7.65 1.73 -4.95
N ILE A 286 8.58 1.06 -4.28
CA ILE A 286 9.00 -0.33 -4.53
C ILE A 286 9.06 -1.12 -3.21
N THR A 287 9.19 -2.44 -3.29
CA THR A 287 9.34 -3.33 -2.12
C THR A 287 10.64 -4.11 -2.15
N SER A 288 11.11 -4.54 -0.98
CA SER A 288 12.37 -5.25 -0.79
C SER A 288 12.48 -6.55 -1.58
N ASP A 289 11.37 -7.27 -1.78
CA ASP A 289 11.31 -8.52 -2.55
C ASP A 289 11.66 -8.34 -4.02
N GLN A 290 11.49 -7.14 -4.59
CA GLN A 290 11.91 -6.85 -5.96
C GLN A 290 13.44 -6.87 -6.12
N TRP A 291 14.17 -6.71 -5.02
CA TRP A 291 15.63 -6.76 -4.97
C TRP A 291 16.15 -8.15 -4.58
N ILE A 292 15.65 -8.68 -3.47
CA ILE A 292 16.20 -9.88 -2.81
C ILE A 292 15.27 -11.10 -2.87
N GLY A 293 14.16 -11.01 -3.61
CA GLY A 293 13.16 -12.07 -3.75
C GLY A 293 12.36 -12.33 -2.47
N GLY A 294 11.53 -13.37 -2.52
CA GLY A 294 10.66 -13.77 -1.41
C GLY A 294 9.40 -12.92 -1.34
N GLN A 295 9.07 -12.43 -0.15
CA GLN A 295 7.90 -11.57 0.10
C GLN A 295 8.36 -10.20 0.62
N ALA A 296 7.54 -9.18 0.36
CA ALA A 296 7.73 -7.86 0.96
C ALA A 296 7.76 -7.98 2.49
N PHE A 297 8.59 -7.16 3.12
CA PHE A 297 8.69 -7.13 4.58
C PHE A 297 7.35 -6.76 5.21
N ARG A 298 7.07 -7.35 6.36
CA ARG A 298 5.93 -7.00 7.19
C ARG A 298 6.30 -7.15 8.65
N PHE A 299 5.97 -6.13 9.44
CA PHE A 299 6.12 -6.20 10.90
C PHE A 299 5.34 -7.37 11.47
N ALA A 300 5.94 -8.10 12.41
CA ALA A 300 5.35 -9.23 13.07
C ALA A 300 4.07 -8.85 13.80
N ALA A 301 3.99 -7.63 14.33
CA ALA A 301 2.80 -7.09 14.99
C ALA A 301 1.69 -6.65 14.02
N ASP A 302 1.96 -6.47 12.72
CA ASP A 302 0.91 -6.16 11.74
C ASP A 302 0.17 -7.44 11.31
N LYS A 303 -0.91 -7.76 12.03
CA LYS A 303 -1.78 -8.92 11.77
C LYS A 303 -3.02 -8.61 10.95
N ARG A 304 -3.16 -7.37 10.45
CA ARG A 304 -4.38 -6.90 9.77
C ARG A 304 -4.65 -7.73 8.49
N PRO A 305 -5.82 -8.35 8.31
CA PRO A 305 -6.16 -8.97 7.03
C PRO A 305 -6.34 -7.90 5.93
N LYS A 306 -6.20 -8.30 4.67
CA LYS A 306 -6.37 -7.42 3.51
C LYS A 306 -7.80 -7.53 2.96
N ILE A 307 -8.44 -6.39 2.80
CA ILE A 307 -9.75 -6.27 2.15
C ILE A 307 -9.56 -5.58 0.79
N ALA A 308 -10.04 -6.22 -0.28
CA ALA A 308 -10.22 -5.58 -1.58
C ALA A 308 -11.65 -5.06 -1.68
N VAL A 309 -11.82 -3.76 -1.96
CA VAL A 309 -13.13 -3.12 -2.11
C VAL A 309 -13.30 -2.65 -3.55
N VAL A 310 -14.12 -3.36 -4.31
CA VAL A 310 -14.33 -3.11 -5.74
C VAL A 310 -15.64 -2.36 -5.95
N MET A 311 -15.54 -1.17 -6.53
CA MET A 311 -16.67 -0.26 -6.73
C MET A 311 -16.74 0.25 -8.17
N ASN A 312 -17.86 0.01 -8.83
CA ASN A 312 -18.14 0.53 -10.17
C ASN A 312 -19.64 0.43 -10.46
N GLU A 313 -20.39 1.33 -9.84
CA GLU A 313 -21.81 1.52 -10.09
C GLU A 313 -22.11 3.03 -10.14
N SER A 314 -23.23 3.40 -10.73
CA SER A 314 -23.56 4.80 -11.05
C SER A 314 -24.98 5.19 -10.62
N GLU A 315 -25.60 4.40 -9.73
CA GLU A 315 -26.99 4.56 -9.33
C GLU A 315 -27.12 4.96 -7.85
N TYR A 316 -26.15 4.59 -7.00
CA TYR A 316 -26.27 4.69 -5.54
C TYR A 316 -25.13 5.44 -4.85
N ASP A 317 -24.18 5.99 -5.61
CA ASP A 317 -22.99 6.71 -5.13
C ASP A 317 -22.20 5.91 -4.07
N THR A 318 -22.17 4.58 -4.21
CA THR A 318 -21.48 3.68 -3.27
C THR A 318 -19.99 3.96 -3.25
N GLU A 319 -19.40 4.43 -4.35
CA GLU A 319 -18.01 4.83 -4.38
C GLU A 319 -17.67 6.02 -3.47
N GLN A 320 -18.67 6.77 -3.00
CA GLN A 320 -18.50 7.79 -1.96
C GLN A 320 -18.84 7.22 -0.58
N THR A 321 -20.01 6.61 -0.45
CA THR A 321 -20.56 6.21 0.85
C THR A 321 -19.87 4.97 1.43
N LEU A 322 -19.61 3.95 0.61
CA LEU A 322 -18.85 2.76 1.03
C LEU A 322 -17.39 3.09 1.29
N THR A 323 -16.77 3.96 0.48
CA THR A 323 -15.40 4.44 0.74
C THR A 323 -15.29 5.08 2.11
N LYS A 324 -16.17 6.04 2.42
CA LYS A 324 -16.22 6.70 3.72
C LYS A 324 -16.43 5.68 4.84
N TYR A 325 -17.37 4.75 4.68
CA TYR A 325 -17.61 3.70 5.67
C TYR A 325 -16.37 2.84 5.93
N VAL A 326 -15.68 2.38 4.87
CA VAL A 326 -14.47 1.55 4.99
C VAL A 326 -13.35 2.31 5.70
N GLU A 327 -13.14 3.57 5.32
CA GLU A 327 -12.16 4.45 5.96
C GLU A 327 -12.43 4.63 7.46
N GLU A 328 -13.69 4.93 7.83
CA GLU A 328 -14.07 5.22 9.22
C GLU A 328 -14.19 3.98 10.11
N ASN A 329 -14.55 2.82 9.55
CA ASN A 329 -14.97 1.66 10.34
C ASN A 329 -14.09 0.42 10.17
N LEU A 330 -13.29 0.32 9.09
CA LEU A 330 -12.50 -0.88 8.80
C LEU A 330 -10.99 -0.62 8.75
N ARG A 331 -10.54 0.57 8.33
CA ARG A 331 -9.11 0.85 8.12
C ARG A 331 -8.25 0.70 9.37
N ARG A 332 -8.81 0.85 10.57
CA ARG A 332 -8.06 0.61 11.82
C ARG A 332 -7.52 -0.83 11.91
N ASP A 333 -8.34 -1.80 11.53
CA ASP A 333 -8.07 -3.23 11.78
C ASP A 333 -7.68 -3.99 10.50
N HIS A 334 -7.75 -3.35 9.34
CA HIS A 334 -7.59 -3.99 8.04
C HIS A 334 -6.66 -3.19 7.12
N ARG A 335 -5.96 -3.90 6.24
CA ARG A 335 -5.30 -3.30 5.07
C ARG A 335 -6.34 -3.14 3.98
N ILE A 336 -6.51 -1.93 3.47
CA ILE A 336 -7.57 -1.63 2.49
C ILE A 336 -6.98 -1.39 1.11
N GLY A 337 -7.45 -2.13 0.11
CA GLY A 337 -7.21 -1.87 -1.30
C GLY A 337 -8.50 -1.44 -2.00
N PHE A 338 -8.60 -0.17 -2.39
CA PHE A 338 -9.73 0.32 -3.19
C PHE A 338 -9.50 0.11 -4.68
N ILE A 339 -10.50 -0.44 -5.36
CA ILE A 339 -10.50 -0.71 -6.79
C ILE A 339 -11.73 -0.03 -7.39
N TYR A 340 -11.53 1.19 -7.87
CA TYR A 340 -12.58 1.93 -8.58
C TYR A 340 -12.58 1.57 -10.07
N GLY A 341 -13.75 1.50 -10.67
CA GLY A 341 -13.88 1.42 -12.13
C GLY A 341 -13.29 2.65 -12.84
N SER A 342 -12.70 2.45 -14.01
CA SER A 342 -12.19 3.54 -14.85
C SER A 342 -13.34 4.33 -15.46
N GLN A 343 -13.32 5.67 -15.32
CA GLN A 343 -14.32 6.52 -16.01
C GLN A 343 -14.12 6.54 -17.53
N ALA A 344 -12.88 6.42 -18.00
CA ALA A 344 -12.55 6.43 -19.43
C ALA A 344 -12.86 5.09 -20.11
N GLN A 345 -12.79 4.00 -19.36
CA GLN A 345 -13.07 2.64 -19.84
C GLN A 345 -13.98 1.96 -18.80
N PRO A 346 -15.30 2.20 -18.85
CA PRO A 346 -16.25 1.84 -17.78
C PRO A 346 -16.24 0.39 -17.34
N ASP A 347 -15.87 -0.53 -18.23
CA ASP A 347 -15.77 -1.96 -17.95
C ASP A 347 -14.44 -2.41 -17.33
N THR A 348 -13.47 -1.51 -17.21
CA THR A 348 -12.14 -1.84 -16.68
C THR A 348 -11.97 -1.38 -15.23
N PHE A 349 -11.18 -2.14 -14.50
CA PHE A 349 -10.89 -1.94 -13.08
C PHE A 349 -9.37 -1.83 -12.89
N PRO A 350 -8.81 -0.61 -12.88
CA PRO A 350 -7.41 -0.41 -12.54
C PRO A 350 -7.07 -1.04 -11.17
N SER A 351 -5.95 -1.77 -11.09
CA SER A 351 -5.51 -2.53 -9.90
C SER A 351 -6.38 -3.70 -9.45
N ILE A 352 -7.19 -4.28 -10.35
CA ILE A 352 -7.95 -5.48 -10.02
C ILE A 352 -7.08 -6.66 -9.58
N ASP A 353 -5.82 -6.73 -10.03
CA ASP A 353 -4.87 -7.78 -9.67
C ASP A 353 -4.60 -7.85 -8.15
N SER A 354 -4.82 -6.73 -7.43
CA SER A 354 -4.71 -6.66 -5.96
C SER A 354 -5.79 -7.43 -5.19
N ILE A 355 -6.74 -8.06 -5.89
CA ILE A 355 -7.68 -9.02 -5.31
C ILE A 355 -6.96 -10.35 -5.00
N ALA A 356 -5.96 -10.75 -5.78
CA ALA A 356 -5.33 -12.07 -5.66
C ALA A 356 -4.70 -12.30 -4.26
N ASP A 357 -4.12 -11.25 -3.68
CA ASP A 357 -3.51 -11.23 -2.34
C ASP A 357 -4.45 -10.73 -1.23
N ALA A 358 -5.73 -10.49 -1.53
CA ALA A 358 -6.73 -10.12 -0.53
C ALA A 358 -7.22 -11.34 0.27
N ASP A 359 -7.70 -11.09 1.48
CA ASP A 359 -8.33 -12.07 2.37
C ASP A 359 -9.86 -12.01 2.32
N LEU A 360 -10.42 -10.84 1.93
CA LEU A 360 -11.86 -10.61 1.74
C LEU A 360 -12.10 -9.69 0.53
N LEU A 361 -13.14 -10.00 -0.25
CA LEU A 361 -13.64 -9.16 -1.34
C LEU A 361 -14.98 -8.51 -0.97
N ILE A 362 -15.03 -7.18 -0.94
CA ILE A 362 -16.28 -6.41 -0.86
C ILE A 362 -16.60 -5.88 -2.26
N LEU A 363 -17.80 -6.18 -2.77
CA LEU A 363 -18.21 -5.88 -4.14
C LEU A 363 -19.45 -4.97 -4.17
N SER A 364 -19.32 -3.82 -4.83
CA SER A 364 -20.42 -2.93 -5.23
C SER A 364 -20.24 -2.53 -6.70
N VAL A 365 -20.62 -3.44 -7.60
CA VAL A 365 -20.44 -3.28 -9.04
C VAL A 365 -21.78 -3.52 -9.71
N ARG A 366 -22.09 -2.74 -10.74
CA ARG A 366 -23.35 -2.82 -11.47
C ARG A 366 -23.10 -2.94 -12.96
N ARG A 367 -23.53 -4.05 -13.56
CA ARG A 367 -23.63 -4.19 -15.03
C ARG A 367 -22.33 -3.76 -15.73
N ARG A 368 -21.25 -4.47 -15.44
CA ARG A 368 -19.96 -4.33 -16.12
C ARG A 368 -19.58 -5.65 -16.76
N THR A 369 -18.77 -5.62 -17.79
CA THR A 369 -18.20 -6.84 -18.38
C THR A 369 -16.71 -6.63 -18.49
N PRO A 370 -15.90 -6.99 -17.47
CA PRO A 370 -14.47 -6.72 -17.48
C PRO A 370 -13.71 -7.46 -18.57
N PRO A 371 -12.50 -7.00 -18.95
CA PRO A 371 -11.60 -7.79 -19.78
C PRO A 371 -11.45 -9.20 -19.21
N VAL A 372 -11.31 -10.21 -20.07
CA VAL A 372 -11.25 -11.63 -19.65
C VAL A 372 -10.24 -11.84 -18.52
N GLY A 373 -9.04 -11.26 -18.62
CA GLY A 373 -8.01 -11.35 -17.58
C GLY A 373 -8.46 -10.76 -16.24
N GLN A 374 -9.13 -9.61 -16.24
CA GLN A 374 -9.62 -8.96 -15.04
C GLN A 374 -10.71 -9.79 -14.34
N LEU A 375 -11.70 -10.28 -15.10
CA LEU A 375 -12.75 -11.13 -14.51
C LEU A 375 -12.18 -12.46 -13.99
N ASN A 376 -11.12 -12.98 -14.62
CA ASN A 376 -10.44 -14.19 -14.15
C ASN A 376 -9.74 -14.00 -12.79
N VAL A 377 -9.26 -12.80 -12.46
CA VAL A 377 -8.74 -12.52 -11.10
C VAL A 377 -9.85 -12.69 -10.06
N VAL A 378 -11.04 -12.15 -10.32
CA VAL A 378 -12.21 -12.29 -9.43
C VAL A 378 -12.62 -13.77 -9.31
N ARG A 379 -12.68 -14.49 -10.44
CA ARG A 379 -12.96 -15.94 -10.44
C ARG A 379 -11.93 -16.73 -9.63
N GLY A 380 -10.65 -16.42 -9.78
CA GLY A 380 -9.58 -17.08 -9.04
C GLY A 380 -9.69 -16.89 -7.53
N PHE A 381 -10.03 -15.67 -7.09
CA PHE A 381 -10.29 -15.38 -5.68
C PHE A 381 -11.47 -16.18 -5.13
N ILE A 382 -12.59 -16.20 -5.85
CA ILE A 382 -13.80 -16.90 -5.43
C ILE A 382 -13.56 -18.41 -5.39
N ALA A 383 -12.96 -18.97 -6.44
CA ALA A 383 -12.64 -20.39 -6.56
C ALA A 383 -11.65 -20.88 -5.50
N ALA A 384 -10.86 -19.99 -4.89
CA ALA A 384 -10.02 -20.29 -3.75
C ALA A 384 -10.79 -20.42 -2.41
N GLY A 385 -12.13 -20.34 -2.43
CA GLY A 385 -12.99 -20.44 -1.25
C GLY A 385 -12.95 -19.19 -0.36
N LYS A 386 -12.39 -18.07 -0.84
CA LYS A 386 -12.25 -16.85 -0.03
C LYS A 386 -13.58 -16.11 0.15
N PRO A 387 -13.79 -15.42 1.28
CA PRO A 387 -15.08 -14.81 1.59
C PRO A 387 -15.41 -13.61 0.69
N VAL A 388 -16.71 -13.41 0.45
CA VAL A 388 -17.25 -12.30 -0.35
C VAL A 388 -18.35 -11.56 0.41
N ILE A 389 -18.35 -10.23 0.33
CA ILE A 389 -19.46 -9.38 0.76
C ILE A 389 -20.02 -8.67 -0.47
N GLY A 390 -21.29 -8.95 -0.81
CA GLY A 390 -22.02 -8.29 -1.86
C GLY A 390 -22.92 -7.17 -1.33
N ILE A 391 -22.80 -5.98 -1.90
CA ILE A 391 -23.64 -4.81 -1.60
C ILE A 391 -24.47 -4.44 -2.84
N ARG A 392 -25.76 -4.13 -2.65
CA ARG A 392 -26.72 -3.70 -3.69
C ARG A 392 -26.58 -4.48 -5.01
N THR A 393 -25.98 -3.83 -5.99
CA THR A 393 -25.96 -4.19 -7.40
C THR A 393 -25.00 -5.32 -7.71
N SER A 394 -24.23 -5.77 -6.73
CA SER A 394 -23.44 -7.01 -6.80
C SER A 394 -24.27 -8.29 -6.93
N SER A 395 -25.61 -8.19 -6.96
CA SER A 395 -26.48 -9.26 -7.48
C SER A 395 -26.46 -9.36 -9.01
N HIS A 396 -25.90 -8.38 -9.70
CA HIS A 396 -25.73 -8.38 -11.14
C HIS A 396 -24.48 -7.58 -11.57
N PRO A 397 -23.30 -7.91 -11.02
CA PRO A 397 -22.12 -7.07 -11.19
C PRO A 397 -21.53 -7.24 -12.59
N PHE A 398 -21.45 -8.48 -13.09
CA PHE A 398 -20.66 -8.82 -14.25
C PHE A 398 -21.49 -9.23 -15.49
N HIS A 399 -22.66 -8.63 -15.70
CA HIS A 399 -23.48 -8.92 -16.89
C HIS A 399 -24.39 -7.77 -17.32
N LEU A 400 -24.52 -7.54 -18.64
CA LEU A 400 -25.28 -6.42 -19.22
C LEU A 400 -26.77 -6.72 -19.45
N ARG A 401 -27.34 -7.63 -18.66
CA ARG A 401 -28.74 -8.08 -18.77
C ARG A 401 -29.05 -8.77 -20.12
N ASN A 402 -29.33 -7.99 -21.16
CA ASN A 402 -29.73 -8.48 -22.49
C ASN A 402 -28.62 -8.33 -23.54
N ASP A 403 -27.58 -7.54 -23.22
CA ASP A 403 -26.46 -7.30 -24.13
C ASP A 403 -25.31 -8.28 -23.86
N LYS A 404 -24.44 -8.45 -24.87
CA LYS A 404 -23.25 -9.29 -24.79
C LYS A 404 -22.00 -8.45 -24.48
N PRO A 405 -20.98 -9.02 -23.81
CA PRO A 405 -19.69 -8.36 -23.68
C PRO A 405 -19.08 -8.09 -25.06
N ALA A 406 -18.27 -7.02 -25.15
CA ALA A 406 -17.45 -6.75 -26.33
C ALA A 406 -16.34 -7.82 -26.51
N ASP A 407 -15.76 -7.91 -27.70
CA ASP A 407 -14.64 -8.83 -27.97
C ASP A 407 -13.47 -8.57 -27.00
N GLY A 408 -12.97 -9.65 -26.37
CA GLY A 408 -11.92 -9.58 -25.36
C GLY A 408 -12.40 -9.28 -23.93
N PHE A 409 -13.70 -9.06 -23.74
CA PHE A 409 -14.36 -8.90 -22.44
C PHE A 409 -15.20 -10.14 -22.11
N ALA A 410 -15.52 -10.30 -20.83
CA ALA A 410 -16.28 -11.45 -20.34
C ALA A 410 -17.41 -11.01 -19.42
N ASP A 411 -18.45 -11.83 -19.37
CA ASP A 411 -19.56 -11.73 -18.43
C ASP A 411 -19.59 -12.93 -17.47
N TRP A 412 -20.42 -12.80 -16.44
CA TRP A 412 -20.78 -13.87 -15.51
C TRP A 412 -22.27 -13.74 -15.15
N PRO A 413 -23.19 -14.14 -16.05
CA PRO A 413 -24.63 -13.96 -15.85
C PRO A 413 -25.20 -14.68 -14.62
N THR A 414 -24.58 -15.79 -14.22
CA THR A 414 -24.96 -16.60 -13.06
C THR A 414 -24.32 -16.15 -11.74
N PHE A 415 -23.59 -15.03 -11.71
CA PHE A 415 -22.86 -14.58 -10.52
C PHE A 415 -23.72 -14.57 -9.25
N ASP A 416 -24.97 -14.09 -9.34
CA ASP A 416 -25.85 -14.01 -8.16
C ASP A 416 -26.13 -15.39 -7.56
N ALA A 417 -26.45 -16.37 -8.41
CA ALA A 417 -26.72 -17.74 -8.00
C ALA A 417 -25.44 -18.44 -7.51
N ASP A 418 -24.34 -18.25 -8.24
CA ASP A 418 -23.07 -18.94 -7.98
C ASP A 418 -22.38 -18.41 -6.70
N VAL A 419 -22.47 -17.10 -6.46
CA VAL A 419 -21.67 -16.40 -5.44
C VAL A 419 -22.51 -15.91 -4.28
N ASN A 420 -23.67 -15.30 -4.54
CA ASN A 420 -24.53 -14.77 -3.48
C ASN A 420 -25.58 -15.78 -3.01
N GLY A 421 -25.88 -16.84 -3.78
CA GLY A 421 -27.05 -17.69 -3.54
C GLY A 421 -28.37 -16.96 -3.81
N GLY A 422 -28.31 -15.87 -4.58
CA GLY A 422 -29.43 -15.01 -4.94
C GLY A 422 -30.10 -15.40 -6.26
N ASN A 423 -31.22 -14.77 -6.53
CA ASN A 423 -31.96 -14.90 -7.79
C ASN A 423 -32.58 -13.56 -8.19
N TYR A 424 -31.76 -12.52 -8.31
CA TYR A 424 -32.20 -11.18 -8.69
C TYR A 424 -32.86 -11.18 -10.07
N THR A 425 -34.12 -10.77 -10.12
CA THR A 425 -34.89 -10.64 -11.36
C THR A 425 -35.20 -9.20 -11.73
N ASN A 426 -35.54 -8.38 -10.73
CA ASN A 426 -35.82 -6.95 -10.89
C ASN A 426 -35.91 -6.26 -9.51
N HIS A 427 -36.44 -5.04 -9.44
CA HIS A 427 -36.79 -4.35 -8.21
C HIS A 427 -38.22 -3.80 -8.25
N TYR A 428 -38.75 -3.43 -7.09
CA TYR A 428 -39.97 -2.62 -6.97
C TYR A 428 -39.69 -1.14 -7.28
N GLY A 429 -40.73 -0.34 -7.49
CA GLY A 429 -40.62 1.09 -7.80
C GLY A 429 -39.79 1.86 -6.76
N ASN A 430 -39.01 2.85 -7.21
CA ASN A 430 -38.08 3.61 -6.35
C ASN A 430 -38.81 4.48 -5.30
N GLU A 431 -40.08 4.80 -5.56
CA GLU A 431 -40.99 5.48 -4.65
C GLU A 431 -41.52 4.59 -3.51
N LEU A 432 -41.41 3.27 -3.66
CA LEU A 432 -41.89 2.30 -2.68
C LEU A 432 -40.79 2.01 -1.66
N ILE A 433 -40.99 2.51 -0.43
CA ILE A 433 -40.01 2.37 0.65
C ILE A 433 -40.34 1.13 1.49
N ALA A 434 -39.47 0.12 1.41
CA ALA A 434 -39.62 -1.10 2.20
C ALA A 434 -39.35 -0.86 3.69
N THR A 435 -40.13 -1.55 4.53
CA THR A 435 -39.81 -1.75 5.94
C THR A 435 -38.92 -2.98 6.08
N VAL A 436 -37.72 -2.79 6.60
CA VAL A 436 -36.74 -3.85 6.88
C VAL A 436 -36.99 -4.41 8.27
N THR A 437 -37.02 -5.73 8.39
CA THR A 437 -37.22 -6.46 9.64
C THR A 437 -36.21 -7.61 9.73
N MET A 438 -35.77 -7.94 10.94
CA MET A 438 -34.96 -9.13 11.18
C MET A 438 -35.82 -10.38 11.21
N VAL A 439 -35.25 -11.51 10.76
CA VAL A 439 -35.88 -12.81 10.89
C VAL A 439 -35.70 -13.31 12.32
N ASN A 440 -36.80 -13.51 13.06
CA ASN A 440 -36.77 -13.82 14.48
C ASN A 440 -35.91 -15.05 14.84
N GLN A 441 -35.88 -16.07 13.97
CA GLN A 441 -35.08 -17.28 14.20
C GLN A 441 -33.55 -17.03 14.10
N GLN A 442 -33.12 -15.86 13.65
CA GLN A 442 -31.71 -15.54 13.41
C GLN A 442 -31.13 -14.51 14.37
N PHE A 443 -31.86 -14.11 15.42
CA PHE A 443 -31.38 -13.08 16.36
C PHE A 443 -30.03 -13.38 17.01
N ASP A 444 -29.67 -14.66 17.15
CA ASP A 444 -28.38 -15.09 17.70
C ASP A 444 -27.24 -15.17 16.66
N HIS A 445 -27.53 -14.89 15.38
CA HIS A 445 -26.52 -14.92 14.33
C HIS A 445 -25.45 -13.83 14.56
N PRO A 446 -24.14 -14.12 14.44
CA PRO A 446 -23.07 -13.16 14.74
C PRO A 446 -23.24 -11.79 14.03
N ILE A 447 -23.66 -11.82 12.77
CA ILE A 447 -23.95 -10.62 11.97
C ILE A 447 -25.01 -9.69 12.59
N LEU A 448 -26.00 -10.22 13.32
CA LEU A 448 -27.07 -9.43 13.95
C LEU A 448 -26.71 -8.95 15.37
N LYS A 449 -25.55 -9.32 15.91
CA LYS A 449 -25.13 -8.92 17.26
C LYS A 449 -25.04 -7.40 17.40
N GLY A 450 -25.80 -6.83 18.32
CA GLY A 450 -25.79 -5.38 18.58
C GLY A 450 -26.52 -4.52 17.54
N VAL A 451 -27.15 -5.12 16.53
CA VAL A 451 -28.02 -4.40 15.59
C VAL A 451 -29.38 -4.15 16.27
N ASP A 452 -29.93 -2.93 16.15
CA ASP A 452 -31.26 -2.62 16.72
C ASP A 452 -32.33 -3.47 16.02
N GLN A 453 -33.05 -4.29 16.80
CA GLN A 453 -34.08 -5.22 16.32
C GLN A 453 -35.35 -4.51 15.84
N LYS A 454 -35.49 -3.20 16.08
CA LYS A 454 -36.64 -2.44 15.59
C LYS A 454 -36.65 -2.37 14.06
N PRO A 455 -37.83 -2.45 13.44
CA PRO A 455 -37.97 -2.23 12.01
C PRO A 455 -37.44 -0.85 11.60
N PHE A 456 -36.78 -0.78 10.45
CA PHE A 456 -36.30 0.49 9.87
C PHE A 456 -36.65 0.57 8.38
N LYS A 457 -36.54 1.76 7.79
CA LYS A 457 -36.85 1.98 6.37
C LYS A 457 -35.59 1.77 5.52
N ALA A 458 -35.74 1.07 4.40
CA ALA A 458 -34.66 0.92 3.43
C ALA A 458 -34.39 2.27 2.72
N GLY A 459 -33.12 2.54 2.45
CA GLY A 459 -32.66 3.73 1.74
C GLY A 459 -32.83 3.68 0.22
N GLY A 460 -33.12 2.50 -0.34
CA GLY A 460 -33.34 2.28 -1.76
C GLY A 460 -34.42 1.25 -2.05
N SER A 461 -34.66 0.99 -3.35
CA SER A 461 -35.69 0.06 -3.82
C SER A 461 -35.47 -1.38 -3.31
N LEU A 462 -36.58 -2.07 -3.03
CA LEU A 462 -36.61 -3.48 -2.67
C LEU A 462 -36.39 -4.36 -3.90
N TYR A 463 -35.46 -5.29 -3.83
CA TYR A 463 -35.13 -6.20 -4.93
C TYR A 463 -36.02 -7.46 -4.89
N LYS A 464 -36.37 -7.96 -6.07
CA LYS A 464 -37.11 -9.22 -6.26
C LYS A 464 -36.11 -10.35 -6.44
N VAL A 465 -35.94 -11.14 -5.39
CA VAL A 465 -34.85 -12.14 -5.30
C VAL A 465 -35.34 -13.53 -4.97
N SER A 466 -36.62 -13.70 -4.64
CA SER A 466 -37.18 -15.00 -4.28
C SER A 466 -37.43 -15.90 -5.50
N PRO A 467 -37.26 -17.24 -5.36
CA PRO A 467 -36.65 -17.93 -4.22
C PRO A 467 -35.12 -17.81 -4.22
N LEU A 468 -34.51 -17.81 -3.04
CA LEU A 468 -33.06 -17.97 -2.86
C LEU A 468 -32.63 -19.44 -2.96
N ASP A 469 -31.32 -19.68 -3.08
CA ASP A 469 -30.75 -21.03 -2.94
C ASP A 469 -31.10 -21.62 -1.55
N PRO A 470 -31.48 -22.91 -1.45
CA PRO A 470 -31.83 -23.53 -0.17
C PRO A 470 -30.72 -23.51 0.90
N ARG A 471 -29.46 -23.29 0.52
CA ARG A 471 -28.32 -23.13 1.46
C ARG A 471 -28.22 -21.71 2.04
N ALA A 472 -28.98 -20.75 1.52
CA ALA A 472 -28.97 -19.39 2.02
C ALA A 472 -29.69 -19.29 3.37
N THR A 473 -29.12 -18.53 4.30
CA THR A 473 -29.74 -18.20 5.58
C THR A 473 -30.16 -16.74 5.59
N VAL A 474 -31.46 -16.49 5.51
CA VAL A 474 -32.02 -15.13 5.47
C VAL A 474 -31.96 -14.48 6.84
N LEU A 475 -31.34 -13.31 6.93
CA LEU A 475 -31.19 -12.53 8.16
C LEU A 475 -32.19 -11.37 8.21
N LEU A 476 -32.42 -10.70 7.09
CA LEU A 476 -33.32 -9.55 6.98
C LEU A 476 -34.36 -9.75 5.86
N MET A 477 -35.60 -9.31 6.11
CA MET A 477 -36.70 -9.27 5.15
C MET A 477 -37.17 -7.84 4.92
N GLY A 478 -37.56 -7.52 3.69
CA GLY A 478 -38.18 -6.26 3.31
C GLY A 478 -39.64 -6.47 2.94
N ALA A 479 -40.52 -5.59 3.44
CA ALA A 479 -41.94 -5.58 3.10
C ALA A 479 -42.38 -4.21 2.61
N ILE A 480 -43.15 -4.20 1.52
CA ILE A 480 -43.91 -3.05 1.01
C ILE A 480 -45.38 -3.44 1.11
N ASP A 481 -46.24 -2.48 1.47
CA ASP A 481 -47.68 -2.70 1.53
C ASP A 481 -48.20 -3.26 0.19
N ASP A 482 -49.07 -4.26 0.28
CA ASP A 482 -49.68 -4.96 -0.87
C ASP A 482 -48.69 -5.67 -1.83
N GLN A 483 -47.43 -5.89 -1.42
CA GLN A 483 -46.45 -6.68 -2.15
C GLN A 483 -45.98 -7.89 -1.34
N ALA A 484 -45.51 -8.93 -2.02
CA ALA A 484 -44.84 -10.04 -1.37
C ALA A 484 -43.53 -9.55 -0.71
N PRO A 485 -43.22 -9.98 0.52
CA PRO A 485 -41.95 -9.63 1.16
C PRO A 485 -40.79 -10.35 0.47
N GLU A 486 -39.63 -9.71 0.43
CA GLU A 486 -38.43 -10.22 -0.22
C GLU A 486 -37.24 -10.23 0.76
N PRO A 487 -36.33 -11.22 0.67
CA PRO A 487 -35.07 -11.20 1.39
C PRO A 487 -34.24 -9.94 1.08
N ILE A 488 -33.70 -9.32 2.12
CA ILE A 488 -32.83 -8.14 2.01
C ILE A 488 -31.37 -8.50 2.27
N ALA A 489 -31.11 -9.32 3.29
CA ALA A 489 -29.75 -9.72 3.64
C ALA A 489 -29.71 -11.17 4.06
N TRP A 490 -28.69 -11.89 3.62
CA TRP A 490 -28.53 -13.32 3.90
C TRP A 490 -27.08 -13.73 3.83
N THR A 491 -26.77 -14.88 4.43
CA THR A 491 -25.51 -15.58 4.24
C THR A 491 -25.70 -16.75 3.30
N PHE A 492 -24.63 -17.15 2.61
CA PHE A 492 -24.61 -18.27 1.70
C PHE A 492 -23.28 -19.00 1.78
N VAL A 493 -23.33 -20.33 1.90
CA VAL A 493 -22.15 -21.19 1.81
C VAL A 493 -22.08 -21.77 0.41
N ARG A 494 -21.06 -21.32 -0.33
CA ARG A 494 -20.85 -21.69 -1.73
C ARG A 494 -20.38 -23.13 -1.86
N GLN A 495 -20.38 -23.64 -3.10
CA GLN A 495 -19.90 -25.00 -3.39
C GLN A 495 -18.40 -25.17 -3.08
N ASP A 496 -17.63 -24.10 -3.22
CA ASP A 496 -16.19 -24.03 -2.88
C ASP A 496 -15.93 -23.89 -1.37
N SER A 497 -16.95 -24.06 -0.52
CA SER A 497 -16.93 -23.82 0.94
C SER A 497 -16.70 -22.37 1.38
N GLY A 498 -16.54 -21.45 0.44
CA GLY A 498 -16.42 -20.04 0.73
C GLY A 498 -17.73 -19.45 1.22
N ARG A 499 -17.61 -18.47 2.12
CA ARG A 499 -18.74 -17.79 2.73
C ARG A 499 -19.06 -16.52 1.95
N THR A 500 -20.34 -16.26 1.74
CA THR A 500 -20.83 -14.99 1.21
C THR A 500 -21.82 -14.38 2.16
N PHE A 501 -21.70 -13.08 2.42
CA PHE A 501 -22.80 -12.26 2.94
C PHE A 501 -23.25 -11.33 1.82
N TYR A 502 -24.55 -11.31 1.53
CA TYR A 502 -25.12 -10.36 0.58
C TYR A 502 -26.16 -9.50 1.27
N THR A 503 -26.22 -8.22 0.89
CA THR A 503 -27.32 -7.32 1.23
C THR A 503 -27.74 -6.46 0.05
N SER A 504 -29.05 -6.36 -0.17
CA SER A 504 -29.66 -5.42 -1.12
C SER A 504 -29.77 -4.01 -0.54
N LEU A 505 -29.25 -3.76 0.67
CA LEU A 505 -29.00 -2.42 1.22
C LEU A 505 -27.65 -1.88 0.75
N GLY A 506 -27.43 -0.58 0.92
CA GLY A 506 -26.21 0.13 0.51
C GLY A 506 -26.48 1.30 -0.43
N ALA A 507 -27.72 1.78 -0.51
CA ALA A 507 -27.98 3.12 -1.03
C ALA A 507 -27.44 4.16 -0.04
N ALA A 508 -27.21 5.40 -0.49
CA ALA A 508 -26.60 6.43 0.35
C ALA A 508 -27.27 6.59 1.73
N LYS A 509 -28.61 6.60 1.78
CA LYS A 509 -29.39 6.70 3.03
C LYS A 509 -29.25 5.49 3.97
N ASP A 510 -28.87 4.33 3.46
CA ASP A 510 -28.64 3.17 4.32
C ASP A 510 -27.41 3.39 5.22
N PHE A 511 -26.38 4.07 4.72
CA PHE A 511 -25.15 4.37 5.50
C PHE A 511 -25.37 5.39 6.63
N ASP A 512 -26.47 6.14 6.60
CA ASP A 512 -26.88 7.01 7.72
C ASP A 512 -27.42 6.18 8.90
N ASN A 513 -27.88 4.95 8.65
CA ASN A 513 -28.45 4.08 9.67
C ASN A 513 -27.35 3.35 10.48
N PRO A 514 -27.26 3.57 11.80
CA PRO A 514 -26.30 2.86 12.66
C PRO A 514 -26.46 1.33 12.64
N SER A 515 -27.69 0.82 12.48
CA SER A 515 -27.94 -0.62 12.38
C SER A 515 -27.31 -1.21 11.13
N PHE A 516 -27.36 -0.51 9.99
CA PHE A 516 -26.73 -0.99 8.76
C PHE A 516 -25.20 -0.97 8.86
N LYS A 517 -24.62 0.08 9.46
CA LYS A 517 -23.17 0.14 9.72
C LYS A 517 -22.70 -0.98 10.63
N THR A 518 -23.45 -1.27 11.69
CA THR A 518 -23.15 -2.37 12.62
C THR A 518 -23.27 -3.73 11.92
N LEU A 519 -24.34 -3.94 11.14
CA LEU A 519 -24.55 -5.14 10.33
C LEU A 519 -23.37 -5.39 9.38
N LEU A 520 -22.92 -4.36 8.65
CA LEU A 520 -21.83 -4.48 7.70
C LEU A 520 -20.48 -4.74 8.40
N ARG A 521 -20.25 -4.15 9.59
CA ARG A 521 -19.05 -4.43 10.38
C ARG A 521 -19.04 -5.88 10.84
N ASN A 522 -20.14 -6.35 11.41
CA ASN A 522 -20.25 -7.73 11.86
C ASN A 522 -20.15 -8.73 10.69
N ALA A 523 -20.61 -8.36 9.49
CA ALA A 523 -20.44 -9.17 8.29
C ALA A 523 -18.97 -9.31 7.87
N VAL A 524 -18.17 -8.26 8.02
CA VAL A 524 -16.72 -8.31 7.81
C VAL A 524 -16.07 -9.20 8.87
N ASP A 525 -16.41 -9.01 10.15
CA ASP A 525 -15.84 -9.82 11.23
C ASP A 525 -16.20 -11.32 11.07
N TRP A 526 -17.47 -11.63 10.76
CA TRP A 526 -17.94 -12.99 10.45
C TRP A 526 -17.25 -13.62 9.23
N ALA A 527 -16.89 -12.81 8.23
CA ALA A 527 -16.19 -13.32 7.05
C ALA A 527 -14.77 -13.82 7.36
N PHE A 528 -14.15 -13.36 8.45
CA PHE A 528 -12.83 -13.79 8.91
C PHE A 528 -12.87 -14.91 9.96
N GLU A 529 -14.06 -15.34 10.40
CA GLU A 529 -14.28 -16.52 11.27
C GLU A 529 -14.29 -17.84 10.47
#